data_AF-A0A3D5NPE0-F1
#
_entry.id   AF-A0A3D5NPE0-F1
#
_cell.length_a   1.000
_cell.length_b   1.000
_cell.length_c   1.000
_cell.angle_alpha   90.00
_cell.angle_beta   90.00
_cell.angle_gamma   90.00
#
_symmetry.space_group_name_H-M   'P 1'
#
loop_
_entity.id
_entity.type
_entity.pdbx_description
1 polymer ?
#
loop_
_entity_poly.entity_id
_entity_poly.type
_entity_poly.pdbx_seq_one_letter_code
_entity_poly.pdbx_strand_id
1 'polypeptide(L)' 'MKEVVIVSAVRTPVGSFGGVFKDVSAVDLGVVAVKEAIRQA' A
#
# COMPACT_ATOMS: atom_id res chain seq x y z
N MET A 1 20.49 12.07 -19.11
CA MET A 1 19.74 11.00 -18.40
C MET A 1 19.40 11.53 -17.00
N LYS A 2 18.20 11.29 -16.47
CA LYS A 2 17.83 11.70 -15.10
C LYS A 2 17.96 10.48 -14.18
N GLU A 3 18.56 10.66 -13.00
CA GLU A 3 18.59 9.61 -11.97
C GLU A 3 17.19 9.41 -11.38
N VAL A 4 16.81 8.15 -11.22
CA VAL A 4 15.52 7.74 -10.65
C VAL A 4 15.81 6.91 -9.41
N VAL A 5 15.22 7.31 -8.28
CA VAL A 5 15.43 6.66 -6.98
C VAL A 5 14.08 6.30 -6.34
N ILE A 6 14.09 5.27 -5.49
CA ILE A 6 12.95 4.88 -4.67
C ILE A 6 13.12 5.55 -3.30
N VAL A 7 12.20 6.45 -2.93
CA VAL A 7 12.26 7.22 -1.67
C VAL A 7 11.59 6.50 -0.51
N SER A 8 10.58 5.67 -0.77
CA SER A 8 9.88 4.87 0.22
C SER A 8 9.25 3.63 -0.41
N ALA A 9 9.02 2.59 0.40
CA ALA A 9 8.36 1.36 -0.02
C ALA A 9 7.58 0.75 1.16
N VAL A 10 6.26 0.67 1.01
CA VAL A 10 5.34 0.18 2.06
C VAL A 10 4.30 -0.75 1.48
N ARG A 11 3.63 -1.52 2.35
CA ARG A 11 2.56 -2.44 1.96
C ARG A 11 1.52 -2.57 3.08
N THR A 12 0.30 -2.98 2.70
CA THR A 12 -0.64 -3.54 3.66
C THR A 12 -0.22 -4.95 4.08
N PRO A 13 -0.74 -5.49 5.18
CA PRO A 13 -0.69 -6.92 5.45
C PRO A 13 -1.39 -7.72 4.35
N VAL A 14 -1.07 -9.01 4.23
CA VAL A 14 -1.75 -9.94 3.32
C VAL A 14 -2.81 -10.69 4.11
N GLY A 15 -4.07 -10.54 3.72
CA GLY A 15 -5.18 -11.29 4.30
C GLY A 15 -5.36 -12.64 3.58
N SER A 16 -5.80 -13.66 4.31
CA SER A 16 -6.27 -14.91 3.71
C SER A 16 -7.63 -14.72 3.04
N PHE A 17 -7.95 -15.60 2.08
CA PHE A 17 -9.26 -15.62 1.44
C PHE A 17 -10.39 -15.78 2.48
N GLY A 18 -11.41 -14.90 2.43
CA GLY A 18 -12.48 -14.86 3.42
C GLY A 18 -12.07 -14.38 4.82
N GLY A 19 -10.84 -13.87 4.99
CA GLY A 19 -10.28 -13.45 6.27
C GLY A 19 -10.51 -11.97 6.61
N VAL A 20 -9.52 -11.37 7.27
CA VAL A 20 -9.61 -10.04 7.91
C VAL A 20 -9.89 -8.86 6.96
N PHE A 21 -9.64 -9.02 5.66
CA PHE A 21 -9.89 -7.98 4.65
C PHE A 21 -11.05 -8.32 3.70
N LYS A 22 -11.87 -9.34 4.01
CA LYS A 22 -12.95 -9.78 3.11
C LYS A 22 -13.97 -8.68 2.76
N ASP A 23 -14.19 -7.76 3.69
CA ASP A 23 -15.17 -6.66 3.55
C ASP A 23 -14.51 -5.33 3.16
N VAL A 24 -13.19 -5.33 2.91
CA VAL A 24 -12.43 -4.12 2.54
C VAL A 24 -12.18 -4.12 1.04
N SER A 25 -12.50 -3.00 0.38
CA SER A 25 -12.28 -2.89 -1.07
C SER A 25 -10.79 -2.84 -1.41
N ALA A 26 -10.42 -3.31 -2.60
CA ALA A 26 -9.05 -3.19 -3.10
C ALA A 26 -8.60 -1.72 -3.21
N VAL A 27 -9.55 -0.82 -3.51
CA VAL A 27 -9.29 0.62 -3.57
C VAL A 27 -8.90 1.15 -2.19
N ASP A 28 -9.61 0.78 -1.12
CA ASP A 28 -9.31 1.23 0.24
C ASP A 28 -7.94 0.73 0.71
N LEU A 29 -7.59 -0.53 0.42
CA LEU A 29 -6.25 -1.08 0.71
C LEU A 29 -5.15 -0.29 -0.02
N GLY A 30 -5.38 0.05 -1.30
CA GLY A 30 -4.48 0.88 -2.09
C GLY A 30 -4.35 2.30 -1.53
N VAL A 31 -5.45 2.92 -1.11
CA VAL A 31 -5.46 4.26 -0.51
C VAL A 31 -4.62 4.29 0.76
N VAL A 32 -4.72 3.27 1.62
CA VAL A 32 -3.88 3.18 2.83
C VAL A 32 -2.40 3.06 2.46
N ALA A 33 -2.06 2.18 1.52
CA ALA A 33 -0.66 1.99 1.11
C ALA A 33 -0.05 3.27 0.49
N VAL A 34 -0.80 3.95 -0.39
CA VAL A 34 -0.33 5.18 -1.06
C VAL A 34 -0.16 6.33 -0.07
N LYS A 35 -1.14 6.53 0.84
CA LYS A 35 -1.04 7.57 1.87
C LYS A 35 0.20 7.38 2.75
N GLU A 36 0.49 6.14 3.13
CA GLU A 36 1.66 5.84 3.94
C GLU A 36 2.97 5.96 3.17
N ALA A 37 3.00 5.57 1.89
CA ALA A 37 4.17 5.75 1.02
C ALA A 37 4.57 7.22 0.91
N ILE A 38 3.59 8.12 0.74
CA ILE A 38 3.81 9.56 0.69
C ILE A 38 4.29 10.10 2.05
N ARG A 39 3.77 9.57 3.16
CA ARG A 39 4.14 10.00 4.52
C ARG A 39 5.57 9.61 4.92
N GLN A 40 6.06 8.47 4.44
CA GLN A 40 7.40 7.94 4.75
C GLN A 40 8.49 8.37 3.75
N ALA A 41 8.10 9.01 2.65
CA ALA A 41 9.01 9.52 1.61
C ALA A 41 9.75 10.78 2.03
#